data_AF-A0A2W2C2G2-F1
#
_entry.id   AF-A0A2W2C2G2-F1
#
_cell.length_a   1.000
_cell.length_b   1.000
_cell.length_c   1.000
_cell.angle_alpha   90.00
_cell.angle_beta   90.00
_cell.angle_gamma   90.00
#
_symmetry.space_group_name_H-M   'P 1'
#
loop_
_entity.id
_entity.type
_entity.pdbx_description
1 polymer ?
#
loop_
_entity_poly.entity_id
_entity_poly.type
_entity_poly.pdbx_seq_one_letter_code
_entity_poly.pdbx_strand_id
1 'polypeptide(L)'
;MTAQTISEPATAAPTAVPKLDPRALTDSATELLNAMAALPAGHPSRAALRDRAIEAWLPLANHLAHRYSGRGEPTDDLAQTAAVGLIKAIDKFDPTRGVDFAGYAIPTIIGELKRHFRDRTWDIRVPRRLQELRLAISDANSSLLQTLGRSPTVADIAAHLKLTEEEVLEGLEGARAYNAVSLSTPTGDGDRATELGDMLGGEDSEFELAELRVALGPALATLDEREQKILTLRFYGNLTQSQIADQIGVSQMHVSRLLARALTKLRGQLDGTY
;
A
#
# COMPACT_ATOMS: atom_id res chain seq x y z
N MET A 1 -13.08 -19.98 71.49
CA MET A 1 -12.25 -19.40 70.42
C MET A 1 -13.06 -19.41 69.15
N THR A 2 -13.40 -18.21 68.70
CA THR A 2 -14.43 -17.87 67.73
C THR A 2 -13.87 -18.03 66.31
N ALA A 3 -14.45 -18.91 65.49
CA ALA A 3 -14.08 -19.03 64.09
C ALA A 3 -14.75 -17.89 63.29
N GLN A 4 -13.93 -16.99 62.77
CA GLN A 4 -14.34 -15.91 61.87
C GLN A 4 -14.51 -16.48 60.46
N THR A 5 -15.75 -16.55 60.01
CA THR A 5 -16.13 -16.83 58.62
C THR A 5 -15.71 -15.64 57.75
N ILE A 6 -14.80 -15.86 56.81
CA ILE A 6 -14.42 -14.90 55.79
C ILE A 6 -15.47 -14.99 54.68
N SER A 7 -16.26 -13.94 54.48
CA SER A 7 -17.19 -13.78 53.36
C SER A 7 -16.43 -13.55 52.06
N GLU A 8 -16.67 -14.39 51.05
CA GLU A 8 -16.37 -14.10 49.65
C GLU A 8 -17.16 -12.86 49.17
N PRO A 9 -16.57 -11.99 48.33
CA PRO A 9 -17.33 -10.94 47.67
C PRO A 9 -18.21 -11.55 46.58
N ALA A 10 -19.51 -11.28 46.65
CA ALA A 10 -20.48 -11.68 45.64
C ALA A 10 -20.11 -11.08 44.27
N THR A 11 -19.79 -11.94 43.30
CA THR A 11 -19.67 -11.59 41.89
C THR A 11 -21.01 -11.07 41.41
N ALA A 12 -21.11 -9.75 41.24
CA ALA A 12 -22.26 -9.11 40.63
C ALA A 12 -22.45 -9.64 39.20
N ALA A 13 -23.61 -10.23 38.94
CA ALA A 13 -24.01 -10.67 37.61
C ALA A 13 -23.92 -9.49 36.61
N PRO A 14 -23.55 -9.73 35.34
CA PRO A 14 -23.50 -8.68 34.34
C PRO A 14 -24.89 -8.06 34.20
N THR A 15 -25.00 -6.79 34.60
CA THR A 15 -26.20 -5.98 34.41
C THR A 15 -26.54 -6.00 32.93
N ALA A 16 -27.67 -6.63 32.58
CA ALA A 16 -28.13 -6.70 31.20
C ALA A 16 -28.24 -5.28 30.64
N VAL A 17 -27.40 -4.97 29.65
CA VAL A 17 -27.50 -3.73 28.88
C VAL A 17 -28.91 -3.70 28.28
N PRO A 18 -29.73 -2.68 28.56
CA PRO A 18 -31.08 -2.62 28.01
C PRO A 18 -30.98 -2.63 26.49
N LYS A 19 -31.77 -3.49 25.83
CA LYS A 19 -31.90 -3.49 24.37
C LYS A 19 -32.43 -2.12 23.93
N LEU A 20 -31.52 -1.27 23.45
CA LEU A 20 -31.84 0.03 22.85
C LEU A 20 -32.71 -0.21 21.61
N ASP A 21 -33.90 0.40 21.60
CA ASP A 21 -34.78 0.40 20.42
C ASP A 21 -34.24 1.42 19.40
N PRO A 22 -33.72 1.01 18.22
CA PRO A 22 -33.00 1.90 17.31
C PRO A 22 -33.83 3.09 16.80
N ARG A 23 -35.16 2.96 16.79
CA ARG A 23 -36.09 4.01 16.34
C ARG A 23 -36.33 5.10 17.39
N ALA A 24 -36.29 4.75 18.67
CA ALA A 24 -36.42 5.72 19.76
C ALA A 24 -35.17 6.59 19.91
N LEU A 25 -33.98 6.08 19.52
CA LEU A 25 -32.77 6.89 19.42
C LEU A 25 -32.86 7.95 18.32
N THR A 26 -33.43 7.62 17.17
CA THR A 26 -33.48 8.55 16.02
C THR A 26 -34.36 9.77 16.28
N ASP A 27 -35.48 9.62 17.00
CA ASP A 27 -36.37 10.75 17.30
C ASP A 27 -35.70 11.70 18.31
N SER A 28 -35.17 11.16 19.40
CA SER A 28 -34.41 11.92 20.42
C SER A 28 -33.15 12.58 19.84
N ALA A 29 -32.44 11.90 18.93
CA ALA A 29 -31.24 12.43 18.29
C ALA A 29 -31.56 13.55 17.28
N THR A 30 -32.73 13.51 16.63
CA THR A 30 -33.19 14.56 15.72
C THR A 30 -33.64 15.80 16.50
N GLU A 31 -34.27 15.62 17.66
CA GLU A 31 -34.62 16.71 18.58
C GLU A 31 -33.38 17.49 19.04
N LEU A 32 -32.26 16.81 19.31
CA LEU A 32 -31.00 17.46 19.67
C LEU A 32 -30.48 18.38 18.55
N LEU A 33 -30.60 17.94 17.29
CA LEU A 33 -30.20 18.73 16.13
C LEU A 33 -31.11 19.94 15.92
N ASN A 34 -32.42 19.78 16.10
CA ASN A 34 -33.38 20.87 16.03
C ASN A 34 -33.17 21.90 17.14
N ALA A 35 -32.94 21.44 18.38
CA ALA A 35 -32.60 22.30 19.52
C ALA A 35 -31.28 23.06 19.29
N MET A 36 -30.28 22.40 18.70
CA MET A 36 -29.03 23.04 18.31
C MET A 36 -29.26 24.11 17.23
N ALA A 37 -30.06 23.83 16.20
CA ALA A 37 -30.34 24.76 15.10
C ALA A 37 -31.16 25.99 15.55
N ALA A 38 -32.01 25.85 16.56
CA ALA A 38 -32.80 26.94 17.12
C ALA A 38 -31.96 27.96 17.94
N LEU A 39 -30.74 27.59 18.35
CA LEU A 39 -29.85 28.44 19.14
C LEU A 39 -28.89 29.25 18.24
N PRO A 40 -28.53 30.49 18.61
CA PRO A 40 -27.49 31.26 17.93
C PRO A 40 -26.14 30.51 17.89
N ALA A 41 -25.33 30.76 16.86
CA ALA A 41 -24.06 30.07 16.65
C ALA A 41 -23.05 30.18 17.82
N GLY A 42 -23.11 31.26 18.61
CA GLY A 42 -22.26 31.48 19.77
C GLY A 42 -22.83 31.06 21.12
N HIS A 43 -23.99 30.38 21.16
CA HIS A 43 -24.62 30.01 22.43
C HIS A 43 -23.82 28.89 23.14
N PRO A 44 -23.49 29.01 24.44
CA PRO A 44 -22.64 28.06 25.14
C PRO A 44 -23.20 26.62 25.16
N SER A 45 -24.53 26.48 25.21
CA SER A 45 -25.17 25.15 25.18
C SER A 45 -25.11 24.45 23.82
N ARG A 46 -24.70 25.15 22.74
CA ARG A 46 -24.62 24.57 21.40
C ARG A 46 -23.55 23.46 21.33
N ALA A 47 -22.42 23.65 22.02
CA ALA A 47 -21.36 22.64 22.10
C ALA A 47 -21.84 21.35 22.77
N ALA A 48 -22.50 21.46 23.93
CA ALA A 48 -23.02 20.29 24.63
C ALA A 48 -24.11 19.55 23.84
N LEU A 49 -24.98 20.28 23.12
CA LEU A 49 -25.99 19.67 22.24
C LEU A 49 -25.35 18.96 21.05
N ARG A 50 -24.31 19.56 20.47
CA ARG A 50 -23.54 18.97 19.38
C ARG A 50 -22.88 17.67 19.80
N ASP A 51 -22.21 17.64 20.95
CA ASP A 51 -21.52 16.44 21.44
C ASP A 51 -22.51 15.30 21.70
N ARG A 52 -23.65 15.61 22.34
CA ARG A 52 -24.73 14.64 22.53
C ARG A 52 -25.34 14.16 21.21
N ALA A 53 -25.47 15.02 20.21
CA ALA A 53 -25.94 14.63 18.88
C ALA A 53 -24.92 13.70 18.19
N ILE A 54 -23.62 13.99 18.29
CA ILE A 54 -22.57 13.10 17.78
C ILE A 54 -22.67 11.74 18.44
N GLU A 55 -22.74 11.69 19.78
CA GLU A 55 -22.87 10.44 20.54
C GLU A 55 -24.09 9.63 20.14
N ALA A 56 -25.23 10.29 19.96
CA ALA A 56 -26.49 9.62 19.58
C ALA A 56 -26.42 9.02 18.16
N TRP A 57 -25.72 9.66 17.22
CA TRP A 57 -25.61 9.20 15.84
C TRP A 57 -24.35 8.35 15.55
N LEU A 58 -23.41 8.22 16.49
CA LEU A 58 -22.21 7.38 16.35
C LEU A 58 -22.52 5.92 15.93
N PRO A 59 -23.55 5.25 16.46
CA PRO A 59 -23.91 3.90 16.03
C PRO A 59 -24.20 3.79 14.53
N LEU A 60 -24.81 4.82 13.92
CA LEU A 60 -25.03 4.86 12.47
C LEU A 60 -23.69 4.91 11.73
N ALA A 61 -22.78 5.81 12.13
CA ALA A 61 -21.47 5.92 11.51
C ALA A 61 -20.67 4.60 11.61
N ASN A 62 -20.68 3.95 12.78
CA ASN A 62 -20.03 2.66 13.00
C ASN A 62 -20.63 1.54 12.13
N HIS A 63 -21.96 1.51 12.00
CA HIS A 63 -22.63 0.57 11.11
C HIS A 63 -22.24 0.80 9.65
N LEU A 64 -22.17 2.06 9.20
CA LEU A 64 -21.72 2.40 7.85
C LEU A 64 -20.28 1.96 7.62
N ALA A 65 -19.37 2.20 8.57
CA ALA A 65 -17.97 1.79 8.50
C ALA A 65 -17.80 0.27 8.41
N HIS A 66 -18.57 -0.50 9.19
CA HIS A 66 -18.50 -1.97 9.19
C HIS A 66 -18.77 -2.58 7.82
N ARG A 67 -19.60 -1.95 6.98
CA ARG A 67 -19.86 -2.42 5.60
C ARG A 67 -18.64 -2.32 4.67
N TYR A 68 -17.64 -1.57 5.07
CA TYR A 68 -16.37 -1.41 4.37
C TYR A 68 -15.21 -2.20 5.01
N SER A 69 -15.48 -2.99 6.07
CA SER A 69 -14.49 -3.87 6.67
C SER A 69 -13.99 -4.93 5.69
N GLY A 70 -12.77 -5.44 5.92
CA GLY A 70 -12.15 -6.46 5.06
C GLY A 70 -11.63 -5.96 3.71
N ARG A 71 -11.60 -4.64 3.47
CA ARG A 71 -11.10 -4.02 2.22
C ARG A 71 -9.64 -3.57 2.27
N GLY A 72 -8.88 -4.02 3.28
CA GLY A 72 -7.47 -3.72 3.47
C GLY A 72 -7.17 -2.53 4.41
N GLU A 73 -8.17 -2.00 5.11
CA GLU A 73 -7.94 -1.06 6.22
C GLU A 73 -8.43 -1.62 7.57
N PRO A 74 -7.78 -1.25 8.69
CA PRO A 74 -8.27 -1.55 10.02
C PRO A 74 -9.67 -0.99 10.24
N THR A 75 -10.54 -1.80 10.84
CA THR A 75 -11.94 -1.41 11.13
C THR A 75 -12.01 -0.16 12.02
N ASP A 76 -11.06 0.02 12.92
CA ASP A 76 -10.99 1.19 13.80
C ASP A 76 -10.73 2.48 13.03
N ASP A 77 -9.87 2.44 12.00
CA ASP A 77 -9.58 3.59 11.14
C ASP A 77 -10.78 3.96 10.26
N LEU A 78 -11.53 2.95 9.81
CA LEU A 78 -12.79 3.15 9.11
C LEU A 78 -13.86 3.76 10.04
N ALA A 79 -13.94 3.30 11.29
CA ALA A 79 -14.85 3.86 12.29
C ALA A 79 -14.52 5.33 12.59
N GLN A 80 -13.24 5.66 12.77
CA GLN A 80 -12.79 7.05 12.96
C GLN A 80 -13.11 7.92 11.74
N THR A 81 -12.85 7.42 10.53
CA THR A 81 -13.17 8.14 9.29
C THR A 81 -14.67 8.41 9.18
N ALA A 82 -15.51 7.43 9.51
CA ALA A 82 -16.95 7.60 9.52
C ALA A 82 -17.41 8.60 10.58
N ALA A 83 -16.79 8.59 11.77
CA ALA A 83 -17.05 9.56 12.82
C ALA A 83 -16.71 11.00 12.38
N VAL A 84 -15.59 11.21 11.66
CA VAL A 84 -15.26 12.52 11.06
C VAL A 84 -16.31 12.95 10.04
N GLY A 85 -16.80 12.02 9.21
CA GLY A 85 -17.90 12.29 8.27
C GLY A 85 -19.21 12.66 8.97
N LEU A 86 -19.54 11.98 10.07
CA LEU A 86 -20.71 12.29 10.90
C LEU A 86 -20.60 13.69 11.51
N ILE A 87 -19.45 14.02 12.08
CA ILE A 87 -19.19 15.35 12.66
C ILE A 87 -19.41 16.44 11.61
N LYS A 88 -18.85 16.27 10.40
CA LYS A 88 -19.05 17.21 9.28
C LYS A 88 -20.52 17.33 8.88
N ALA A 89 -21.27 16.22 8.91
CA ALA A 89 -22.69 16.22 8.61
C ALA A 89 -23.48 17.00 9.67
N ILE A 90 -23.22 16.78 10.96
CA ILE A 90 -23.87 17.49 12.07
C ILE A 90 -23.58 19.00 12.00
N ASP A 91 -22.33 19.37 11.74
CA ASP A 91 -21.91 20.77 11.69
C ASP A 91 -22.54 21.56 10.53
N LYS A 92 -22.93 20.88 9.45
CA LYS A 92 -23.46 21.49 8.22
C LYS A 92 -24.94 21.23 7.98
N PHE A 93 -25.58 20.42 8.82
CA PHE A 93 -26.98 20.08 8.66
C PHE A 93 -27.88 21.28 8.96
N ASP A 94 -28.90 21.44 8.12
CA ASP A 94 -29.89 22.51 8.20
C ASP A 94 -31.30 21.90 8.22
N PRO A 95 -31.95 21.83 9.41
CA PRO A 95 -33.26 21.21 9.53
C PRO A 95 -34.36 21.93 8.75
N THR A 96 -34.17 23.20 8.38
CA THR A 96 -35.20 23.99 7.67
C THR A 96 -35.42 23.52 6.22
N ARG A 97 -34.51 22.70 5.69
CA ARG A 97 -34.57 22.18 4.32
C ARG A 97 -35.55 21.02 4.13
N GLY A 98 -36.18 20.54 5.20
CA GLY A 98 -37.23 19.51 5.14
C GLY A 98 -36.72 18.10 4.77
N VAL A 99 -35.42 17.86 4.87
CA VAL A 99 -34.81 16.53 4.65
C VAL A 99 -34.41 15.96 6.01
N ASP A 100 -34.71 14.68 6.22
CA ASP A 100 -34.27 13.96 7.40
C ASP A 100 -32.73 13.92 7.51
N PHE A 101 -32.22 13.98 8.74
CA PHE A 101 -30.78 14.00 8.99
C PHE A 101 -30.09 12.76 8.43
N ALA A 102 -30.67 11.57 8.56
CA ALA A 102 -30.06 10.35 8.03
C ALA A 102 -29.89 10.43 6.50
N GLY A 103 -30.87 11.02 5.80
CA GLY A 103 -30.82 11.24 4.36
C GLY A 103 -29.66 12.13 3.91
N TYR A 104 -29.24 13.08 4.75
CA TYR A 104 -28.09 13.95 4.50
C TYR A 104 -26.75 13.35 4.99
N ALA A 105 -26.77 12.72 6.16
CA ALA A 105 -25.58 12.19 6.82
C ALA A 105 -25.01 10.96 6.10
N ILE A 106 -25.87 10.04 5.64
CA ILE A 106 -25.43 8.80 5.00
C ILE A 106 -24.55 9.08 3.76
N PRO A 107 -24.97 9.90 2.76
CA PRO A 107 -24.11 10.25 1.62
C PRO A 107 -22.80 10.93 2.03
N THR A 108 -22.83 11.77 3.07
CA THR A 108 -21.66 12.50 3.57
C THR A 108 -20.63 11.55 4.20
N ILE A 109 -21.08 10.64 5.06
CA ILE A 109 -20.22 9.64 5.72
C ILE A 109 -19.63 8.67 4.69
N ILE A 110 -20.46 8.17 3.77
CA ILE A 110 -19.99 7.29 2.69
C ILE A 110 -18.97 8.01 1.81
N GLY A 111 -19.17 9.30 1.53
CA GLY A 111 -18.21 10.12 0.78
C GLY A 111 -16.84 10.21 1.46
N GLU A 112 -16.80 10.41 2.77
CA GLU A 112 -15.54 10.44 3.53
C GLU A 112 -14.85 9.07 3.58
N LEU A 113 -15.62 7.97 3.76
CA LEU A 113 -15.08 6.61 3.70
C LEU A 113 -14.47 6.31 2.32
N LYS A 114 -15.19 6.60 1.24
CA LYS A 114 -14.67 6.43 -0.14
C LYS A 114 -13.43 7.29 -0.38
N ARG A 115 -13.42 8.53 0.14
CA ARG A 115 -12.26 9.41 0.06
C ARG A 115 -11.05 8.85 0.80
N HIS A 116 -11.24 8.25 1.97
CA HIS A 116 -10.16 7.61 2.74
C HIS A 116 -9.48 6.50 1.93
N PHE A 117 -10.27 5.57 1.39
CA PHE A 117 -9.75 4.50 0.52
C PHE A 117 -9.01 5.00 -0.72
N ARG A 118 -9.41 6.17 -1.24
CA ARG A 118 -8.77 6.80 -2.40
C ARG A 118 -7.43 7.45 -2.05
N ASP A 119 -7.39 8.15 -0.91
CA ASP A 119 -6.28 9.04 -0.58
C ASP A 119 -5.19 8.34 0.26
N ARG A 120 -5.51 7.24 1.00
CA ARG A 120 -4.61 6.69 2.03
C ARG A 120 -4.25 5.21 1.94
N THR A 121 -5.03 4.37 1.27
CA THR A 121 -4.81 2.91 1.31
C THR A 121 -4.01 2.37 0.11
N TRP A 122 -3.45 3.22 -0.75
CA TRP A 122 -2.69 2.76 -1.91
C TRP A 122 -1.19 2.83 -1.64
N ASP A 123 -0.54 1.67 -1.53
CA ASP A 123 0.92 1.55 -1.43
C ASP A 123 1.64 2.19 -2.64
N ILE A 124 1.02 2.08 -3.82
CA ILE A 124 1.49 2.69 -5.07
C ILE A 124 0.40 3.60 -5.63
N ARG A 125 0.76 4.84 -5.95
CA ARG A 125 -0.19 5.83 -6.49
C ARG A 125 -0.61 5.49 -7.92
N VAL A 126 -1.79 4.90 -8.08
CA VAL A 126 -2.38 4.62 -9.42
C VAL A 126 -3.32 5.74 -9.90
N PRO A 127 -3.63 5.80 -11.22
CA PRO A 127 -4.63 6.71 -11.77
C PRO A 127 -6.02 6.58 -11.14
N ARG A 128 -6.71 7.71 -11.02
CA ARG A 128 -8.02 7.83 -10.32
C ARG A 128 -9.11 6.91 -10.88
N ARG A 129 -9.15 6.73 -12.20
CA ARG A 129 -10.09 5.81 -12.87
C ARG A 129 -10.00 4.39 -12.30
N LEU A 130 -8.78 3.87 -12.09
CA LEU A 130 -8.57 2.51 -11.57
C LEU A 130 -9.01 2.37 -10.11
N GLN A 131 -8.86 3.42 -9.32
CA GLN A 131 -9.30 3.41 -7.91
C GLN A 131 -10.83 3.34 -7.79
N GLU A 132 -11.53 4.14 -8.60
CA GLU A 132 -12.99 4.16 -8.67
C GLU A 132 -13.53 2.84 -9.23
N LEU A 133 -12.85 2.29 -10.24
CA LEU A 133 -13.18 1.00 -10.85
C LEU A 133 -13.07 -0.16 -9.86
N ARG A 134 -11.98 -0.23 -9.07
CA ARG A 134 -11.83 -1.27 -8.02
C ARG A 134 -12.98 -1.24 -7.01
N LEU A 135 -13.35 -0.05 -6.53
CA LEU A 135 -14.46 0.09 -5.57
C LEU A 135 -15.78 -0.38 -6.18
N ALA A 136 -16.05 -0.03 -7.45
CA ALA A 136 -17.22 -0.49 -8.17
C ALA A 136 -17.24 -2.02 -8.36
N ILE A 137 -16.10 -2.62 -8.72
CA ILE A 137 -15.94 -4.09 -8.83
C ILE A 137 -16.20 -4.77 -7.49
N SER A 138 -15.64 -4.25 -6.39
CA SER A 138 -15.85 -4.82 -5.05
C SER A 138 -17.32 -4.77 -4.64
N ASP A 139 -18.01 -3.65 -4.87
CA ASP A 139 -19.42 -3.50 -4.54
C ASP A 139 -20.28 -4.43 -5.42
N ALA A 140 -20.00 -4.49 -6.73
CA ALA A 140 -20.66 -5.41 -7.66
C ALA A 140 -20.48 -6.88 -7.25
N ASN A 141 -19.28 -7.25 -6.82
CA ASN A 141 -18.99 -8.61 -6.39
C ASN A 141 -19.84 -9.01 -5.17
N SER A 142 -19.98 -8.12 -4.18
CA SER A 142 -20.85 -8.35 -3.01
C SER A 142 -22.33 -8.45 -3.40
N SER A 143 -22.83 -7.59 -4.28
CA SER A 143 -24.22 -7.61 -4.73
C SER A 143 -24.56 -8.84 -5.59
N LEU A 144 -23.66 -9.21 -6.49
CA LEU A 144 -23.85 -10.37 -7.37
C LEU A 144 -23.71 -11.69 -6.61
N LEU A 145 -22.83 -11.79 -5.60
CA LEU A 145 -22.73 -12.98 -4.76
C LEU A 145 -24.05 -13.28 -4.05
N GLN A 146 -24.73 -12.25 -3.52
CA GLN A 146 -26.05 -12.41 -2.90
C GLN A 146 -27.14 -12.81 -3.92
N THR A 147 -27.06 -12.28 -5.14
CA THR A 147 -28.09 -12.48 -6.16
C THR A 147 -27.95 -13.82 -6.88
N LEU A 148 -26.72 -14.22 -7.22
CA LEU A 148 -26.41 -15.41 -8.02
C LEU A 148 -26.26 -16.66 -7.16
N GLY A 149 -26.02 -16.52 -5.86
CA GLY A 149 -25.73 -17.65 -4.96
C GLY A 149 -24.42 -18.37 -5.28
N ARG A 150 -23.57 -17.79 -6.12
CA ARG A 150 -22.25 -18.28 -6.52
C ARG A 150 -21.29 -17.11 -6.67
N SER A 151 -19.99 -17.40 -6.68
CA SER A 151 -18.97 -16.40 -7.02
C SER A 151 -19.23 -15.82 -8.42
N PRO A 152 -19.32 -14.49 -8.57
CA PRO A 152 -19.45 -13.82 -9.86
C PRO A 152 -18.24 -14.04 -10.75
N THR A 153 -18.46 -14.18 -12.06
CA THR A 153 -17.39 -14.21 -13.07
C THR A 153 -17.05 -12.81 -13.57
N VAL A 154 -15.93 -12.66 -14.28
CA VAL A 154 -15.56 -11.38 -14.93
C VAL A 154 -16.67 -10.89 -15.86
N ALA A 155 -17.26 -11.79 -16.64
CA ALA A 155 -18.39 -11.48 -17.53
C ALA A 155 -19.64 -11.02 -16.75
N ASP A 156 -19.95 -11.64 -15.60
CA ASP A 156 -21.08 -11.20 -14.76
C ASP A 156 -20.87 -9.77 -14.23
N ILE A 157 -19.65 -9.45 -13.79
CA ILE A 157 -19.28 -8.13 -13.27
C ILE A 157 -19.30 -7.09 -14.40
N ALA A 158 -18.74 -7.41 -15.56
CA ALA A 158 -18.74 -6.56 -16.74
C ALA A 158 -20.16 -6.20 -17.17
N ALA A 159 -21.06 -7.19 -17.23
CA ALA A 159 -22.46 -6.98 -17.55
C ALA A 159 -23.18 -6.10 -16.50
N HIS A 160 -22.90 -6.30 -15.21
CA HIS A 160 -23.50 -5.53 -14.13
C HIS A 160 -23.05 -4.06 -14.13
N LEU A 161 -21.75 -3.83 -14.36
CA LEU A 161 -21.15 -2.49 -14.36
C LEU A 161 -21.24 -1.77 -15.72
N LYS A 162 -21.68 -2.47 -16.77
CA LYS A 162 -21.73 -1.98 -18.17
C LYS A 162 -20.34 -1.57 -18.68
N LEU A 163 -19.35 -2.41 -18.38
CA LEU A 163 -17.96 -2.26 -18.81
C LEU A 163 -17.56 -3.43 -19.72
N THR A 164 -16.42 -3.32 -20.39
CA THR A 164 -15.85 -4.49 -21.08
C THR A 164 -15.17 -5.44 -20.09
N GLU A 165 -15.01 -6.71 -20.47
CA GLU A 165 -14.24 -7.66 -19.66
C GLU A 165 -12.78 -7.23 -19.50
N GLU A 166 -12.19 -6.61 -20.52
CA GLU A 166 -10.83 -6.04 -20.45
C GLU A 166 -10.72 -4.94 -19.40
N GLU A 167 -11.69 -4.01 -19.32
CA GLU A 167 -11.70 -2.98 -18.28
C GLU A 167 -11.84 -3.60 -16.89
N VAL A 168 -12.66 -4.63 -16.73
CA VAL A 168 -12.79 -5.33 -15.43
C VAL A 168 -11.48 -6.03 -15.07
N LEU A 169 -10.80 -6.68 -16.02
CA LEU A 169 -9.49 -7.28 -15.82
C LEU A 169 -8.44 -6.24 -15.44
N GLU A 170 -8.40 -5.09 -16.12
CA GLU A 170 -7.52 -3.96 -15.79
C GLU A 170 -7.76 -3.48 -14.35
N GLY A 171 -9.03 -3.37 -13.94
CA GLY A 171 -9.41 -3.02 -12.57
C GLY A 171 -9.01 -4.06 -11.52
N LEU A 172 -9.08 -5.35 -11.87
CA LEU A 172 -8.64 -6.46 -11.01
C LEU A 172 -7.11 -6.55 -10.92
N GLU A 173 -6.39 -6.29 -12.00
CA GLU A 173 -4.92 -6.23 -12.00
C GLU A 173 -4.42 -5.02 -11.22
N GLY A 174 -5.07 -3.86 -11.39
CA GLY A 174 -4.80 -2.67 -10.57
C GLY A 174 -4.99 -2.91 -9.07
N ALA A 175 -5.83 -3.87 -8.68
CA ALA A 175 -5.97 -4.27 -7.28
C ALA A 175 -4.73 -4.99 -6.71
N ARG A 176 -3.88 -5.59 -7.55
CA ARG A 176 -2.59 -6.16 -7.12
C ARG A 176 -1.56 -5.08 -6.76
N ALA A 177 -1.74 -3.85 -7.28
CA ALA A 177 -0.94 -2.69 -6.89
C ALA A 177 -1.41 -2.02 -5.59
N TYR A 178 -2.54 -2.48 -5.02
CA TYR A 178 -3.14 -1.90 -3.83
C TYR A 178 -2.48 -2.39 -2.52
N ASN A 179 -2.13 -3.68 -2.45
CA ASN A 179 -1.41 -4.27 -1.32
C ASN A 179 -0.19 -4.99 -1.88
N ALA A 180 1.01 -4.48 -1.60
CA ALA A 180 2.21 -5.25 -1.87
C ALA A 180 2.22 -6.52 -0.99
N VAL A 181 2.54 -7.67 -1.58
CA VAL A 181 2.79 -8.88 -0.78
C VAL A 181 4.06 -8.65 0.04
N SER A 182 4.02 -8.92 1.34
CA SER A 182 5.18 -8.75 2.21
C SER A 182 6.29 -9.72 1.79
N LEU A 183 7.53 -9.23 1.77
CA LEU A 183 8.70 -10.09 1.59
C LEU A 183 8.83 -11.10 2.73
N SER A 184 8.33 -10.76 3.92
CA SER A 184 8.31 -11.67 5.07
C SER A 184 7.10 -12.58 5.11
N THR A 185 6.32 -12.67 4.02
CA THR A 185 5.28 -13.70 3.90
C THR A 185 5.94 -15.09 3.91
N PRO A 186 5.62 -15.97 4.86
CA PRO A 186 6.19 -17.31 4.91
C PRO A 186 5.67 -18.16 3.75
N THR A 187 6.55 -18.92 3.11
CA THR A 187 6.23 -19.76 1.97
C THR A 187 6.52 -21.22 2.32
N GLY A 188 5.59 -21.86 3.06
CA GLY A 188 5.67 -23.25 3.51
C GLY A 188 5.14 -23.44 4.93
N ASP A 189 4.83 -24.68 5.30
CA ASP A 189 4.39 -25.04 6.66
C ASP A 189 5.58 -25.54 7.49
N GLY A 190 5.89 -24.85 8.60
CA GLY A 190 6.86 -25.29 9.61
C GLY A 190 7.61 -24.15 10.31
N ASP A 191 8.31 -24.46 11.41
CA ASP A 191 9.11 -23.54 12.25
C ASP A 191 10.30 -22.86 11.52
N ARG A 192 10.52 -23.21 10.24
CA ARG A 192 11.53 -22.61 9.34
C ARG A 192 10.95 -22.33 7.97
N ALA A 193 9.73 -21.77 7.92
CA ALA A 193 9.14 -21.35 6.66
C ALA A 193 10.02 -20.26 6.01
N THR A 194 10.50 -20.52 4.80
CA THR A 194 11.28 -19.58 4.00
C THR A 194 10.45 -18.35 3.70
N GLU A 195 11.01 -17.16 3.89
CA GLU A 195 10.31 -15.92 3.56
C GLU A 195 10.27 -15.73 2.04
N LEU A 196 9.21 -15.10 1.52
CA LEU A 196 9.05 -14.83 0.09
C LEU A 196 10.23 -14.02 -0.47
N GLY A 197 10.81 -13.14 0.35
CA GLY A 197 12.00 -12.35 0.04
C GLY A 197 13.26 -13.20 -0.16
N ASP A 198 13.41 -14.32 0.55
CA ASP A 198 14.57 -15.20 0.42
C ASP A 198 14.58 -15.97 -0.92
N MET A 199 13.43 -16.03 -1.60
CA MET A 199 13.31 -16.65 -2.92
C MET A 199 13.50 -15.67 -4.07
N LEU A 200 13.61 -14.36 -3.80
CA LEU A 200 13.94 -13.37 -4.81
C LEU A 200 15.43 -13.40 -5.10
N GLY A 201 15.81 -14.14 -6.15
CA GLY A 201 17.15 -14.06 -6.73
C GLY A 201 17.39 -12.74 -7.46
N GLY A 202 18.64 -12.27 -7.46
CA GLY A 202 19.11 -11.19 -8.32
C GLY A 202 19.91 -11.73 -9.50
N GLU A 203 20.08 -10.91 -10.53
CA GLU A 203 21.11 -11.16 -11.55
C GLU A 203 22.49 -11.00 -10.91
N ASP A 204 23.32 -12.03 -11.00
CA ASP A 204 24.70 -11.99 -10.52
C ASP A 204 25.63 -11.64 -11.68
N SER A 205 25.98 -10.35 -11.76
CA SER A 205 26.88 -9.79 -12.78
C SER A 205 28.30 -10.38 -12.74
N GLU A 206 28.69 -11.03 -11.64
CA GLU A 206 30.01 -11.68 -11.57
C GLU A 206 30.08 -12.95 -12.42
N PHE A 207 28.94 -13.61 -12.72
CA PHE A 207 28.93 -14.75 -13.65
C PHE A 207 29.28 -14.33 -15.07
N GLU A 208 28.81 -13.18 -15.56
CA GLU A 208 29.20 -12.65 -16.87
C GLU A 208 30.70 -12.34 -16.93
N LEU A 209 31.27 -11.88 -15.82
CA LEU A 209 32.70 -11.56 -15.73
C LEU A 209 33.58 -12.80 -15.55
N ALA A 210 33.02 -13.94 -15.14
CA ALA A 210 33.80 -15.15 -14.87
C ALA A 210 34.46 -15.69 -16.15
N GLU A 211 33.71 -15.80 -17.25
CA GLU A 211 34.24 -16.24 -18.56
C GLU A 211 35.33 -15.28 -19.05
N LEU A 212 35.08 -13.97 -18.96
CA LEU A 212 36.03 -12.92 -19.31
C LEU A 212 37.34 -13.01 -18.50
N ARG A 213 37.26 -13.26 -17.19
CA ARG A 213 38.45 -13.40 -16.32
C ARG A 213 39.27 -14.64 -16.68
N VAL A 214 38.61 -15.76 -17.01
CA VAL A 214 39.28 -16.99 -17.45
C VAL A 214 39.96 -16.79 -18.80
N ALA A 215 39.29 -16.13 -19.76
CA ALA A 215 39.84 -15.86 -21.09
C ALA A 215 40.97 -14.80 -21.08
N LEU A 216 40.93 -13.84 -20.16
CA LEU A 216 41.89 -12.75 -20.08
C LEU A 216 43.31 -13.21 -19.72
N GLY A 217 43.45 -14.23 -18.87
CA GLY A 217 44.76 -14.75 -18.44
C GLY A 217 45.63 -15.22 -19.61
N PRO A 218 45.16 -16.18 -20.43
CA PRO A 218 45.86 -16.61 -21.65
C PRO A 218 46.09 -15.47 -22.64
N ALA A 219 45.11 -14.57 -22.82
CA ALA A 219 45.25 -13.42 -23.73
C ALA A 219 46.38 -12.47 -23.27
N LEU A 220 46.48 -12.16 -21.98
CA LEU A 220 47.57 -11.34 -21.42
C LEU A 220 48.94 -12.00 -21.59
N ALA A 221 49.02 -13.33 -21.50
CA ALA A 221 50.28 -14.08 -21.69
C ALA A 221 50.83 -13.98 -23.12
N THR A 222 50.03 -13.59 -24.11
CA THR A 222 50.48 -13.34 -25.50
C THR A 222 51.19 -11.99 -25.69
N LEU A 223 51.02 -11.08 -24.74
CA LEU A 223 51.65 -9.77 -24.77
C LEU A 223 53.08 -9.87 -24.25
N ASP A 224 53.96 -9.03 -24.78
CA ASP A 224 55.32 -8.94 -24.25
C ASP A 224 55.33 -8.31 -22.84
N GLU A 225 56.41 -8.53 -22.08
CA GLU A 225 56.52 -8.02 -20.69
C GLU A 225 56.32 -6.50 -20.60
N ARG A 226 56.69 -5.77 -21.66
CA ARG A 226 56.60 -4.31 -21.70
C ARG A 226 55.16 -3.86 -21.91
N GLU A 227 54.42 -4.51 -22.80
CA GLU A 227 53.00 -4.33 -23.04
C GLU A 227 52.18 -4.69 -21.78
N GLN A 228 52.47 -5.83 -21.14
CA GLN A 228 51.82 -6.24 -19.88
C GLN A 228 52.05 -5.19 -18.78
N LYS A 229 53.29 -4.72 -18.61
CA LYS A 229 53.63 -3.71 -17.59
C LYS A 229 52.91 -2.39 -17.84
N ILE A 230 52.81 -1.95 -19.09
CA ILE A 230 52.08 -0.73 -19.47
C ILE A 230 50.57 -0.88 -19.18
N LEU A 231 49.98 -2.03 -19.49
CA LEU A 231 48.58 -2.31 -19.19
C LEU A 231 48.30 -2.33 -17.69
N THR A 232 49.15 -2.97 -16.89
CA THR A 232 49.01 -3.00 -15.43
C THR A 232 49.10 -1.58 -14.85
N LEU A 233 50.07 -0.77 -15.27
CA LEU A 233 50.19 0.61 -14.81
C LEU A 233 48.98 1.46 -15.22
N ARG A 234 48.39 1.19 -16.40
CA ARG A 234 47.23 1.92 -16.90
C ARG A 234 45.91 1.54 -16.22
N PHE A 235 45.61 0.25 -16.14
CA PHE A 235 44.29 -0.26 -15.73
C PHE A 235 44.22 -0.69 -14.27
N TYR A 236 45.34 -1.09 -13.67
CA TYR A 236 45.41 -1.42 -12.24
C TYR A 236 46.03 -0.27 -11.42
N GLY A 237 47.08 0.35 -11.96
CA GLY A 237 47.75 1.51 -11.34
C GLY A 237 47.05 2.86 -11.56
N ASN A 238 46.03 2.92 -12.40
CA ASN A 238 45.29 4.15 -12.77
C ASN A 238 46.18 5.33 -13.23
N LEU A 239 47.36 5.04 -13.78
CA LEU A 239 48.29 6.09 -14.22
C LEU A 239 47.90 6.66 -15.59
N THR A 240 48.15 7.95 -15.76
CA THR A 240 48.04 8.62 -17.06
C THR A 240 49.15 8.14 -18.01
N GLN A 241 48.93 8.24 -19.32
CA GLN A 241 49.94 7.83 -20.31
C GLN A 241 51.25 8.62 -20.17
N SER A 242 51.18 9.89 -19.73
CA SER A 242 52.36 10.72 -19.43
C SER A 242 53.14 10.20 -18.22
N GLN A 243 52.44 9.88 -17.12
CA GLN A 243 53.07 9.30 -15.92
C GLN A 243 53.71 7.92 -16.23
N ILE A 244 53.06 7.11 -17.06
CA ILE A 244 53.61 5.82 -17.52
C ILE A 244 54.85 6.05 -18.39
N ALA A 245 54.82 7.06 -19.27
CA ALA A 245 55.95 7.46 -20.10
C ALA A 245 57.17 7.86 -19.26
N ASP A 246 56.95 8.68 -18.23
CA ASP A 246 57.99 9.12 -17.30
C ASP A 246 58.61 7.93 -16.54
N GLN A 247 57.78 6.97 -16.11
CA GLN A 247 58.25 5.80 -15.37
C GLN A 247 59.01 4.78 -16.23
N ILE A 248 58.69 4.68 -17.53
CA ILE A 248 59.28 3.70 -18.46
C ILE A 248 60.40 4.33 -19.32
N GLY A 249 60.57 5.66 -19.27
CA GLY A 249 61.60 6.38 -20.02
C GLY A 249 61.32 6.47 -21.52
N VAL A 250 60.06 6.67 -21.91
CA VAL A 250 59.64 6.81 -23.32
C VAL A 250 58.67 7.99 -23.50
N SER A 251 58.37 8.39 -24.73
CA SER A 251 57.38 9.44 -24.97
C SER A 251 55.94 8.95 -24.74
N GLN A 252 55.05 9.84 -24.31
CA GLN A 252 53.62 9.55 -24.14
C GLN A 252 52.99 8.99 -25.44
N MET A 253 53.37 9.52 -26.61
CA MET A 253 52.92 8.99 -27.90
C MET A 253 53.38 7.55 -28.14
N HIS A 254 54.56 7.16 -27.66
CA HIS A 254 55.02 5.78 -27.73
C HIS A 254 54.18 4.88 -26.82
N VAL A 255 53.88 5.30 -25.59
CA VAL A 255 52.97 4.58 -24.67
C VAL A 255 51.58 4.41 -25.28
N SER A 256 51.04 5.46 -25.92
CA SER A 256 49.75 5.40 -26.60
C SER A 256 49.74 4.34 -27.71
N ARG A 257 50.79 4.26 -28.52
CA ARG A 257 50.90 3.24 -29.59
C ARG A 257 51.01 1.83 -29.01
N LEU A 258 51.78 1.64 -27.95
CA LEU A 258 51.93 0.33 -27.29
C LEU A 258 50.60 -0.12 -26.67
N LEU A 259 49.87 0.76 -25.98
CA LEU A 259 48.54 0.47 -25.46
C LEU A 259 47.56 0.09 -26.57
N ALA A 260 47.53 0.85 -27.67
CA ALA A 260 46.65 0.55 -28.79
C ALA A 260 46.95 -0.83 -29.39
N ARG A 261 48.25 -1.14 -29.63
CA ARG A 261 48.67 -2.45 -30.14
C ARG A 261 48.32 -3.59 -29.19
N ALA A 262 48.60 -3.43 -27.89
CA ALA A 262 48.28 -4.44 -26.88
C ALA A 262 46.76 -4.70 -26.80
N LEU A 263 45.94 -3.65 -26.81
CA LEU A 263 44.47 -3.77 -26.82
C LEU A 263 43.95 -4.43 -28.10
N THR A 264 44.54 -4.13 -29.27
CA THR A 264 44.19 -4.81 -30.52
C THR A 264 44.54 -6.30 -30.47
N LYS A 265 45.70 -6.68 -29.92
CA LYS A 265 46.07 -8.09 -29.73
C LYS A 265 45.10 -8.80 -28.78
N LEU A 266 44.78 -8.17 -27.65
CA LEU A 266 43.82 -8.72 -26.68
C LEU A 266 42.43 -8.91 -27.29
N ARG A 267 41.91 -7.93 -28.05
CA ARG A 267 40.64 -8.10 -28.78
C ARG A 267 40.69 -9.27 -29.75
N GLY A 268 41.76 -9.39 -30.56
CA GLY A 268 41.88 -10.50 -31.51
C GLY A 268 41.91 -11.88 -30.84
N GLN A 269 42.45 -12.00 -29.63
CA GLN A 269 42.44 -13.25 -28.87
C GLN A 269 41.07 -13.53 -28.23
N LEU A 270 40.42 -12.49 -27.69
CA LEU A 270 39.14 -12.62 -27.00
C LEU A 270 37.96 -12.80 -27.98
N ASP A 271 38.01 -12.16 -29.15
CA ASP A 271 37.00 -12.29 -30.22
C ASP A 271 37.12 -13.63 -30.97
N GLY A 272 38.28 -14.29 -30.92
CA GLY A 272 38.53 -15.59 -31.57
C GLY A 272 38.15 -16.81 -30.72
N THR A 273 37.60 -16.61 -29.52
CA THR A 273 37.21 -17.69 -28.58
C THR A 273 35.71 -18.04 -28.66
N TYR A 274 34.99 -17.54 -29.67
CA TYR A 274 33.61 -17.93 -30.01
C TYR A 274 33.47 -18.35 -31.48
#